data_AF-A0A2V7TN98-F1
#
_entry.id   AF-A0A2V7TN98-F1
#
_cell.length_a   1.000
_cell.length_b   1.000
_cell.length_c   1.000
_cell.angle_alpha   90.00
_cell.angle_beta   90.00
_cell.angle_gamma   90.00
#
_symmetry.space_group_name_H-M   'P 1'
#
loop_
_entity.id
_entity.type
_entity.pdbx_description
1 polymer ?
#
loop_
_entity_poly.entity_id
_entity_poly.type
_entity_poly.pdbx_seq_one_letter_code
_entity_poly.pdbx_strand_id
1 'polypeptide(L)'
;MWEWHPQEGAPGGPGESSGDRNPLAPADYIDLRREKPGIESTAAYRYHDFVVTDAGEPERIPGFLVTVDYFPTLGLRPALGRTFSSEEEAPGRDAVAVVSHGFWQRHFGNDTSVVGRAAVLDGRRFEIVGVLPAGLNFPPGKPDVFAPLVISEAEKTQRGALSLGGIARLRESGSLAGAQASLDAFSSALARQYPDTNGGRRLRLGPLREMQTGFTGPFLALFQTAAAIVLLIVCANVAGLLVARGTRREREMALRAALGASRGRIVRQLLTEGLLLSFLAAAAALVIARVGVDLIRAGLPADLVRWVAGWSEIRMDGRTVAFTLALTVLTTLAFGLLPALRAARTDLVETLKAGARAVAGPPRRRLRGGLVALQVTLAFVLLSGAVLMTRGFLDVVRLYQGFDPDRVVTLALHLPQWQYPEPARIARFYEDVVRGLEASPGVEAAGVVSQLPADLGPIPRGSFTIEGRPPARPQEKPSADVQTISPGRHGWSRDGAGGGGEREPRSPILAGSGSARAPDAGRRGRAVAHGRRRRRRRAAVLVRSRAAAHALPSAGAIAAARDVPRRAQRPTGGGCGGGRARADPRGRSCPTRGGGPDDGDGRLRVGVVHTALGRAHG
;
A
#
# COMPACT_ATOMS: atom_id res chain seq x y z
N MET A 1 -16.49 9.93 -2.11
CA MET A 1 -16.94 11.18 -1.46
C MET A 1 -16.22 11.29 -0.13
N TRP A 2 -15.79 12.49 0.24
CA TRP A 2 -15.09 12.74 1.50
C TRP A 2 -15.45 14.12 2.02
N GLU A 3 -15.18 14.36 3.29
CA GLU A 3 -15.20 15.68 3.86
C GLU A 3 -13.82 16.32 3.79
N TRP A 4 -13.80 17.62 3.54
CA TRP A 4 -12.61 18.42 3.39
C TRP A 4 -12.69 19.63 4.31
N HIS A 5 -11.60 19.87 5.03
CA HIS A 5 -11.37 21.11 5.75
C HIS A 5 -10.29 21.91 4.99
N PRO A 6 -10.59 23.13 4.51
CA PRO A 6 -9.55 24.05 4.08
C PRO A 6 -8.65 24.35 5.28
N GLN A 7 -7.40 23.88 5.27
CA GLN A 7 -6.38 24.47 6.14
C GLN A 7 -5.94 25.80 5.53
N GLU A 8 -5.93 26.87 6.33
CA GLU A 8 -5.39 28.17 5.91
C GLU A 8 -3.94 27.99 5.42
N GLY A 9 -3.72 28.24 4.12
CA GLY A 9 -2.39 28.22 3.49
C GLY A 9 -2.06 27.02 2.59
N ALA A 10 -2.92 26.01 2.46
CA ALA A 10 -2.73 24.92 1.50
C ALA A 10 -3.33 25.30 0.11
N PRO A 11 -2.54 25.33 -0.97
CA PRO A 11 -3.04 25.71 -2.29
C PRO A 11 -4.04 24.66 -2.80
N GLY A 12 -5.30 25.07 -2.96
CA GLY A 12 -6.39 24.31 -3.58
C GLY A 12 -6.23 24.14 -5.10
N GLY A 13 -5.07 23.64 -5.54
CA GLY A 13 -4.83 23.22 -6.91
C GLY A 13 -5.20 21.74 -7.14
N PRO A 14 -5.15 21.24 -8.38
CA PRO A 14 -5.54 19.87 -8.77
C PRO A 14 -4.58 18.77 -8.27
N GLY A 15 -3.90 19.01 -7.14
CA GLY A 15 -3.05 18.07 -6.43
C GLY A 15 -3.39 18.07 -4.94
N GLU A 16 -4.68 17.88 -4.58
CA GLU A 16 -5.09 17.57 -3.20
C GLU A 16 -4.38 16.26 -2.79
N SER A 17 -3.57 16.34 -1.73
CA SER A 17 -2.87 15.17 -1.21
C SER A 17 -3.90 14.19 -0.61
N SER A 18 -3.60 12.88 -0.64
CA SER A 18 -4.44 11.86 0.02
C SER A 18 -4.65 12.13 1.52
N GLY A 19 -3.86 13.04 2.12
CA GLY A 19 -3.96 13.47 3.50
C GLY A 19 -5.17 14.35 3.81
N ASP A 20 -5.82 14.97 2.82
CA ASP A 20 -6.91 15.94 3.03
C ASP A 20 -8.32 15.33 2.90
N ARG A 21 -8.43 14.01 2.68
CA ARG A 21 -9.71 13.32 2.47
C ARG A 21 -10.22 12.71 3.76
N ASN A 22 -11.08 13.41 4.47
CA ASN A 22 -11.65 12.88 5.71
C ASN A 22 -12.87 11.99 5.44
N PRO A 23 -13.07 10.92 6.22
CA PRO A 23 -14.33 10.19 6.21
C PRO A 23 -15.51 11.10 6.58
N LEU A 24 -16.72 10.71 6.20
CA LEU A 24 -17.95 11.40 6.56
C LEU A 24 -18.28 11.20 8.04
N ALA A 25 -18.88 12.21 8.66
CA ALA A 25 -19.55 12.05 9.95
C ALA A 25 -20.91 11.32 9.77
N PRO A 26 -21.31 10.41 10.68
CA PRO A 26 -22.58 9.69 10.58
C PRO A 26 -23.82 10.60 10.45
N ALA A 27 -23.89 11.66 11.25
CA ALA A 27 -25.00 12.63 11.20
C ALA A 27 -25.06 13.37 9.84
N ASP A 28 -23.90 13.79 9.32
CA ASP A 28 -23.82 14.46 8.01
C ASP A 28 -24.18 13.51 6.86
N TYR A 29 -23.79 12.24 6.96
CA TYR A 29 -24.20 11.20 6.03
C TYR A 29 -25.73 10.99 6.05
N ILE A 30 -26.37 11.00 7.22
CA ILE A 30 -27.83 10.85 7.33
C ILE A 30 -28.55 12.00 6.63
N ASP A 31 -28.11 13.25 6.85
CA ASP A 31 -28.68 14.41 6.17
C ASP A 31 -28.46 14.33 4.65
N LEU A 32 -27.26 13.93 4.23
CA LEU A 32 -26.94 13.72 2.82
C LEU A 32 -27.81 12.63 2.18
N ARG A 33 -28.03 11.52 2.88
CA ARG A 33 -28.87 10.39 2.43
C ARG A 33 -30.32 10.81 2.27
N ARG A 34 -30.81 11.73 3.11
CA ARG A 34 -32.17 12.28 3.06
C ARG A 34 -32.33 13.29 1.92
N GLU A 35 -31.42 14.23 1.78
CA GLU A 35 -31.58 15.39 0.86
C GLU A 35 -31.06 15.13 -0.55
N LYS A 36 -30.03 14.29 -0.70
CA LYS A 36 -29.41 13.91 -1.99
C LYS A 36 -29.16 15.11 -2.94
N PRO A 37 -28.50 16.18 -2.48
CA PRO A 37 -28.24 17.37 -3.30
C PRO A 37 -27.34 17.02 -4.49
N GLY A 38 -27.84 17.22 -5.71
CA GLY A 38 -27.05 16.97 -6.93
C GLY A 38 -26.73 15.50 -7.25
N ILE A 39 -27.18 14.54 -6.44
CA ILE A 39 -26.86 13.11 -6.58
C ILE A 39 -28.12 12.25 -6.67
N GLU A 40 -27.99 11.05 -7.24
CA GLU A 40 -29.07 10.07 -7.37
C GLU A 40 -29.20 9.23 -6.10
N SER A 41 -28.08 8.70 -5.63
CA SER A 41 -27.99 7.86 -4.44
C SER A 41 -26.64 8.02 -3.74
N THR A 42 -26.60 7.64 -2.46
CA THR A 42 -25.40 7.69 -1.62
C THR A 42 -25.42 6.50 -0.68
N ALA A 43 -24.24 6.01 -0.34
CA ALA A 43 -24.06 4.93 0.62
C ALA A 43 -22.80 5.15 1.46
N ALA A 44 -22.84 4.62 2.67
CA ALA A 44 -21.71 4.64 3.59
C ALA A 44 -21.17 3.23 3.84
N TYR A 45 -19.89 3.16 4.16
CA TYR A 45 -19.21 1.93 4.56
C TYR A 45 -18.16 2.20 5.62
N ARG A 46 -17.84 1.18 6.43
CA ARG A 46 -16.80 1.22 7.45
C ARG A 46 -16.05 -0.09 7.44
N TYR A 47 -14.72 -0.02 7.49
CA TYR A 47 -13.87 -1.21 7.61
C TYR A 47 -14.18 -1.97 8.90
N HIS A 48 -14.30 -3.29 8.81
CA HIS A 48 -14.50 -4.17 9.97
C HIS A 48 -13.90 -5.54 9.66
N ASP A 49 -12.96 -5.98 10.48
CA ASP A 49 -12.45 -7.36 10.38
C ASP A 49 -13.42 -8.31 11.09
N PHE A 50 -13.70 -9.43 10.44
CA PHE A 50 -14.48 -10.52 11.04
C PHE A 50 -13.55 -11.67 11.43
N VAL A 51 -13.93 -12.41 12.48
CA VAL A 51 -13.33 -13.70 12.81
C VAL A 51 -14.31 -14.81 12.46
N VAL A 52 -13.97 -15.66 11.48
CA VAL A 52 -14.79 -16.82 11.11
C VAL A 52 -14.40 -18.04 11.96
N THR A 53 -15.39 -18.84 12.38
CA THR A 53 -15.17 -19.99 13.28
C THR A 53 -15.87 -21.28 12.85
N ASP A 54 -16.36 -21.34 11.61
CA ASP A 54 -17.34 -22.37 11.18
C ASP A 54 -16.81 -23.80 10.99
N ALA A 55 -15.50 -24.01 10.80
CA ALA A 55 -15.00 -25.34 10.43
C ALA A 55 -13.50 -25.60 10.72
N GLY A 56 -12.86 -24.82 11.60
CA GLY A 56 -11.43 -24.97 11.84
C GLY A 56 -10.86 -23.97 12.83
N GLU A 57 -9.58 -23.65 12.67
CA GLU A 57 -8.93 -22.59 13.45
C GLU A 57 -9.58 -21.24 13.13
N PRO A 58 -9.81 -20.37 14.14
CA PRO A 58 -10.35 -19.03 13.92
C PRO A 58 -9.50 -18.24 12.92
N GLU A 59 -10.10 -17.81 11.82
CA GLU A 59 -9.43 -17.02 10.78
C GLU A 59 -9.98 -15.60 10.76
N ARG A 60 -9.07 -14.61 10.77
CA ARG A 60 -9.42 -13.19 10.60
C ARG A 60 -9.52 -12.88 9.11
N ILE A 61 -10.69 -12.40 8.69
CA ILE A 61 -10.98 -12.05 7.31
C ILE A 61 -11.38 -10.56 7.21
N PRO A 62 -10.91 -9.84 6.17
CA PRO A 62 -11.27 -8.45 5.98
C PRO A 62 -12.74 -8.32 5.55
N GLY A 63 -13.42 -7.30 6.08
CA GLY A 63 -14.79 -7.03 5.69
C GLY A 63 -15.18 -5.57 5.84
N PHE A 64 -16.43 -5.29 5.49
CA PHE A 64 -17.02 -3.97 5.64
C PHE A 64 -18.43 -4.06 6.19
N LEU A 65 -18.72 -3.16 7.11
CA LEU A 65 -20.09 -2.78 7.44
C LEU A 65 -20.55 -1.76 6.39
N VAL A 66 -21.66 -2.03 5.71
CA VAL A 66 -22.16 -1.18 4.63
C VAL A 66 -23.64 -0.86 4.80
N THR A 67 -24.05 0.35 4.42
CA THR A 67 -25.48 0.69 4.38
C THR A 67 -26.20 -0.12 3.32
N VAL A 68 -27.51 -0.33 3.47
CA VAL A 68 -28.32 -1.12 2.52
C VAL A 68 -28.25 -0.58 1.09
N ASP A 69 -28.05 0.73 0.94
CA ASP A 69 -27.90 1.42 -0.36
C ASP A 69 -26.56 1.13 -1.06
N TYR A 70 -25.61 0.43 -0.43
CA TYR A 70 -24.24 0.27 -0.93
C TYR A 70 -24.17 -0.43 -2.29
N PHE A 71 -24.73 -1.63 -2.39
CA PHE A 71 -24.71 -2.38 -3.65
C PHE A 71 -25.55 -1.71 -4.76
N PRO A 72 -26.78 -1.23 -4.50
CA PRO A 72 -27.55 -0.47 -5.49
C PRO A 72 -26.82 0.80 -5.96
N THR A 73 -26.21 1.56 -5.05
CA THR A 73 -25.45 2.78 -5.40
C THR A 73 -24.26 2.45 -6.30
N LEU A 74 -23.63 1.29 -6.15
CA LEU A 74 -22.57 0.82 -7.06
C LEU A 74 -23.11 0.13 -8.33
N GLY A 75 -24.41 -0.15 -8.40
CA GLY A 75 -25.01 -0.90 -9.51
C GLY A 75 -24.57 -2.37 -9.50
N LEU A 76 -24.18 -2.88 -8.33
CA LEU A 76 -23.73 -4.25 -8.15
C LEU A 76 -24.94 -5.16 -7.98
N ARG A 77 -24.94 -6.24 -8.74
CA ARG A 77 -25.90 -7.33 -8.60
C ARG A 77 -25.16 -8.56 -8.08
N PRO A 78 -25.70 -9.26 -7.06
CA PRO A 78 -25.09 -10.48 -6.57
C PRO A 78 -25.14 -11.56 -7.67
N ALA A 79 -24.13 -12.42 -7.70
CA ALA A 79 -24.11 -13.60 -8.56
C ALA A 79 -25.11 -14.67 -8.09
N LEU A 80 -25.31 -14.77 -6.77
CA LEU A 80 -26.31 -15.65 -6.13
C LEU A 80 -27.02 -14.90 -5.02
N GLY A 81 -28.32 -15.17 -4.84
CA GLY A 81 -29.11 -14.60 -3.75
C GLY A 81 -29.47 -13.12 -3.94
N ARG A 82 -29.43 -12.35 -2.85
CA ARG A 82 -29.85 -10.95 -2.79
C ARG A 82 -28.84 -10.07 -2.04
N THR A 83 -29.09 -8.77 -2.06
CA THR A 83 -28.42 -7.80 -1.19
C THR A 83 -29.28 -7.55 0.06
N PHE A 84 -28.87 -6.57 0.88
CA PHE A 84 -29.60 -6.20 2.10
C PHE A 84 -30.92 -5.50 1.82
N SER A 85 -31.88 -5.71 2.71
CA SER A 85 -33.17 -5.04 2.81
C SER A 85 -33.13 -3.95 3.88
N SER A 86 -34.04 -2.98 3.82
CA SER A 86 -34.08 -1.86 4.77
C SER A 86 -34.30 -2.27 6.23
N GLU A 87 -34.94 -3.42 6.49
CA GLU A 87 -35.14 -3.93 7.84
C GLU A 87 -33.84 -4.38 8.52
N GLU A 88 -32.85 -4.78 7.72
CA GLU A 88 -31.56 -5.31 8.19
C GLU A 88 -30.58 -4.19 8.61
N GLU A 89 -30.95 -2.92 8.40
CA GLU A 89 -30.24 -1.74 8.94
C GLU A 89 -30.63 -1.42 10.40
N ALA A 90 -31.59 -2.17 10.96
CA ALA A 90 -32.02 -2.03 12.36
C ALA A 90 -31.19 -2.92 13.31
N PRO A 91 -30.91 -2.44 14.54
CA PRO A 91 -30.25 -3.27 15.55
C PRO A 91 -30.97 -4.60 15.77
N GLY A 92 -30.25 -5.72 15.76
CA GLY A 92 -30.79 -7.06 15.99
C GLY A 92 -31.33 -7.75 14.73
N ARG A 93 -31.40 -7.04 13.60
CA ARG A 93 -31.76 -7.58 12.28
C ARG A 93 -30.55 -7.61 11.33
N ASP A 94 -29.39 -7.18 11.82
CA ASP A 94 -28.11 -7.03 11.11
C ASP A 94 -27.30 -8.33 10.96
N ALA A 95 -27.83 -9.46 11.43
CA ALA A 95 -27.16 -10.77 11.40
C ALA A 95 -27.26 -11.46 10.03
N VAL A 96 -26.96 -10.71 8.96
CA VAL A 96 -26.92 -11.19 7.58
C VAL A 96 -25.62 -10.76 6.91
N ALA A 97 -25.14 -11.58 5.98
CA ALA A 97 -23.87 -11.34 5.28
C ALA A 97 -24.02 -11.52 3.77
N VAL A 98 -23.34 -10.65 3.03
CA VAL A 98 -23.06 -10.84 1.61
C VAL A 98 -21.58 -11.14 1.47
N VAL A 99 -21.23 -12.26 0.84
CA VAL A 99 -19.84 -12.74 0.78
C VAL A 99 -19.20 -12.51 -0.58
N SER A 100 -17.88 -12.36 -0.60
CA SER A 100 -17.10 -12.26 -1.83
C SER A 100 -17.08 -13.60 -2.56
N HIS A 101 -16.86 -13.58 -3.88
CA HIS A 101 -16.64 -14.79 -4.67
C HIS A 101 -15.45 -15.60 -4.15
N GLY A 102 -14.39 -14.93 -3.68
CA GLY A 102 -13.19 -15.57 -3.15
C GLY A 102 -13.45 -16.29 -1.84
N PHE A 103 -14.24 -15.70 -0.94
CA PHE A 103 -14.65 -16.33 0.32
C PHE A 103 -15.53 -17.55 0.06
N TRP A 104 -16.52 -17.42 -0.84
CA TRP A 104 -17.37 -18.52 -1.27
C TRP A 104 -16.56 -19.70 -1.85
N GLN A 105 -15.52 -19.41 -2.63
CA GLN A 105 -14.61 -20.44 -3.14
C GLN A 105 -13.82 -21.15 -2.03
N ARG A 106 -13.20 -20.39 -1.12
CA ARG A 106 -12.29 -20.95 -0.11
C ARG A 106 -13.03 -21.72 0.99
N HIS A 107 -14.16 -21.19 1.47
CA HIS A 107 -14.87 -21.76 2.62
C HIS A 107 -16.02 -22.69 2.23
N PHE A 108 -16.59 -22.54 1.03
CA PHE A 108 -17.75 -23.33 0.60
C PHE A 108 -17.53 -24.07 -0.73
N GLY A 109 -16.33 -24.04 -1.31
CA GLY A 109 -16.00 -24.83 -2.50
C GLY A 109 -16.85 -24.53 -3.74
N ASN A 110 -17.38 -23.32 -3.88
CA ASN A 110 -18.39 -22.94 -4.89
C ASN A 110 -19.76 -23.63 -4.73
N ASP A 111 -20.14 -24.05 -3.54
CA ASP A 111 -21.47 -24.62 -3.29
C ASP A 111 -22.58 -23.58 -3.51
N THR A 112 -23.42 -23.77 -4.53
CA THR A 112 -24.50 -22.85 -4.88
C THR A 112 -25.63 -22.81 -3.85
N SER A 113 -25.69 -23.79 -2.94
CA SER A 113 -26.63 -23.81 -1.81
C SER A 113 -26.13 -23.05 -0.58
N VAL A 114 -25.08 -22.22 -0.73
CA VAL A 114 -24.56 -21.35 0.34
C VAL A 114 -25.56 -20.27 0.78
N VAL A 115 -26.45 -19.83 -0.11
CA VAL A 115 -27.47 -18.82 0.22
C VAL A 115 -28.47 -19.42 1.21
N GLY A 116 -28.72 -18.74 2.32
CA GLY A 116 -29.54 -19.21 3.44
C GLY A 116 -28.77 -20.04 4.47
N ARG A 117 -27.49 -20.36 4.24
CA ARG A 117 -26.65 -21.00 5.27
C ARG A 117 -26.14 -19.97 6.26
N ALA A 118 -25.94 -20.41 7.50
CA ALA A 118 -25.31 -19.60 8.53
C ALA A 118 -23.78 -19.73 8.47
N ALA A 119 -23.09 -18.61 8.60
CA ALA A 119 -21.68 -18.51 8.94
C ALA A 119 -21.52 -17.85 10.32
N VAL A 120 -20.64 -18.36 11.17
CA VAL A 120 -20.31 -17.82 12.48
C VAL A 120 -19.17 -16.83 12.32
N LEU A 121 -19.54 -15.55 12.34
CA LEU A 121 -18.65 -14.39 12.28
C LEU A 121 -18.67 -13.66 13.61
N ASP A 122 -17.50 -13.38 14.18
CA ASP A 122 -17.36 -12.73 15.49
C ASP A 122 -18.13 -13.47 16.60
N GLY A 123 -18.27 -14.79 16.47
CA GLY A 123 -19.05 -15.64 17.38
C GLY A 123 -20.58 -15.49 17.28
N ARG A 124 -21.10 -14.70 16.33
CA ARG A 124 -22.52 -14.58 16.01
C ARG A 124 -22.83 -15.34 14.72
N ARG A 125 -24.02 -15.94 14.64
CA ARG A 125 -24.51 -16.57 13.41
C ARG A 125 -25.03 -15.48 12.46
N PHE A 126 -24.43 -15.37 11.29
CA PHE A 126 -24.85 -14.54 10.17
C PHE A 126 -25.42 -15.42 9.06
N GLU A 127 -26.61 -15.11 8.57
CA GLU A 127 -27.15 -15.78 7.38
C GLU A 127 -26.51 -15.23 6.12
N ILE A 128 -25.96 -16.08 5.26
CA ILE A 128 -25.43 -15.68 3.97
C ILE A 128 -26.60 -15.45 3.02
N VAL A 129 -26.90 -14.18 2.72
CA VAL A 129 -28.04 -13.81 1.86
C VAL A 129 -27.65 -13.60 0.40
N GLY A 130 -26.36 -13.48 0.10
CA GLY A 130 -25.88 -13.37 -1.27
C GLY A 130 -24.37 -13.53 -1.46
N VAL A 131 -23.99 -13.77 -2.71
CA VAL A 131 -22.59 -13.92 -3.15
C VAL A 131 -22.31 -12.89 -4.24
N LEU A 132 -21.22 -12.15 -4.11
CA LEU A 132 -20.81 -11.15 -5.10
C LEU A 132 -20.15 -11.79 -6.33
N PRO A 133 -20.21 -11.13 -7.50
CA PRO A 133 -19.50 -11.58 -8.69
C PRO A 133 -17.98 -11.55 -8.49
N ALA A 134 -17.27 -12.36 -9.27
CA ALA A 134 -15.81 -12.37 -9.30
C ALA A 134 -15.23 -11.02 -9.78
N GLY A 135 -14.04 -10.68 -9.31
CA GLY A 135 -13.31 -9.48 -9.75
C GLY A 135 -13.69 -8.18 -9.04
N LEU A 136 -14.66 -8.21 -8.12
CA LEU A 136 -14.96 -7.03 -7.30
C LEU A 136 -13.87 -6.82 -6.24
N ASN A 137 -13.23 -5.65 -6.27
CA ASN A 137 -12.24 -5.23 -5.28
C ASN A 137 -12.50 -3.79 -4.84
N PHE A 138 -13.72 -3.54 -4.35
CA PHE A 138 -14.10 -2.26 -3.77
C PHE A 138 -14.94 -2.48 -2.49
N PRO A 139 -14.62 -1.79 -1.38
CA PRO A 139 -13.46 -0.91 -1.21
C PRO A 139 -12.13 -1.67 -1.30
N PRO A 140 -10.98 -1.00 -1.49
CA PRO A 140 -9.67 -1.66 -1.52
C PRO A 140 -9.41 -2.49 -0.27
N GLY A 141 -8.64 -3.57 -0.39
CA GLY A 141 -8.36 -4.51 0.70
C GLY A 141 -8.89 -5.92 0.49
N LYS A 142 -9.50 -6.22 -0.68
CA LYS A 142 -10.11 -7.52 -1.03
C LYS A 142 -11.04 -8.05 0.09
N PRO A 143 -12.14 -7.34 0.39
CA PRO A 143 -13.06 -7.77 1.42
C PRO A 143 -13.70 -9.12 1.09
N ASP A 144 -13.77 -9.98 2.10
CA ASP A 144 -14.39 -11.29 2.02
C ASP A 144 -15.86 -11.27 2.45
N VAL A 145 -16.21 -10.36 3.37
CA VAL A 145 -17.55 -10.27 3.94
C VAL A 145 -18.04 -8.83 3.99
N PHE A 146 -19.31 -8.66 3.67
CA PHE A 146 -20.06 -7.44 3.89
C PHE A 146 -21.22 -7.75 4.84
N ALA A 147 -21.46 -6.89 5.82
CA ALA A 147 -22.62 -6.96 6.70
C ALA A 147 -23.29 -5.58 6.81
N PRO A 148 -24.56 -5.49 7.26
CA PRO A 148 -25.24 -4.21 7.42
C PRO A 148 -24.54 -3.28 8.41
N LEU A 149 -24.39 -2.01 8.03
CA LEU A 149 -23.95 -0.94 8.92
C LEU A 149 -25.14 -0.40 9.72
N VAL A 150 -25.21 -0.78 11.00
CA VAL A 150 -26.16 -0.19 11.95
C VAL A 150 -25.55 1.08 12.55
N ILE A 151 -26.14 2.24 12.23
CA ILE A 151 -25.77 3.51 12.87
C ILE A 151 -26.55 3.63 14.19
N SER A 152 -25.84 3.53 15.32
CA SER A 152 -26.44 3.61 16.66
C SER A 152 -27.07 4.98 16.93
N GLU A 153 -28.03 5.05 17.86
CA GLU A 153 -28.66 6.33 18.26
C GLU A 153 -27.65 7.40 18.69
N ALA A 154 -26.58 6.98 19.39
CA ALA A 154 -25.49 7.88 19.78
C ALA A 154 -24.69 8.41 18.58
N GLU A 155 -24.54 7.62 17.52
CA GLU A 155 -23.87 8.05 16.29
C GLU A 155 -24.75 8.95 15.43
N LYS A 156 -26.07 8.78 15.44
CA LYS A 156 -26.99 9.55 14.60
C LYS A 156 -26.90 11.06 14.83
N THR A 157 -26.47 11.49 16.02
CA THR A 157 -26.28 12.90 16.37
C THR A 157 -24.81 13.34 16.32
N GLN A 158 -23.88 12.41 16.08
CA GLN A 158 -22.45 12.66 16.12
C GLN A 158 -21.95 13.27 14.80
N ARG A 159 -21.74 14.59 14.81
CA ARG A 159 -21.19 15.36 13.68
C ARG A 159 -19.67 15.50 13.73
N GLY A 160 -19.01 15.24 14.85
CA GLY A 160 -17.55 15.35 14.96
C GLY A 160 -16.76 14.09 14.60
N ALA A 161 -17.42 12.93 14.52
CA ALA A 161 -16.74 11.64 14.34
C ALA A 161 -16.65 11.24 12.86
N LEU A 162 -15.54 11.60 12.23
CA LEU A 162 -15.22 11.31 10.83
C LEU A 162 -14.87 9.82 10.68
N SER A 163 -15.88 8.96 10.46
CA SER A 163 -15.72 7.50 10.59
C SER A 163 -16.39 6.66 9.49
N LEU A 164 -16.98 7.29 8.48
CA LEU A 164 -17.66 6.59 7.38
C LEU A 164 -17.03 6.90 6.02
N GLY A 165 -16.64 5.87 5.27
CA GLY A 165 -16.35 6.02 3.84
C GLY A 165 -17.64 6.32 3.09
N GLY A 166 -17.63 7.31 2.20
CA GLY A 166 -18.81 7.71 1.42
C GLY A 166 -18.67 7.42 -0.08
N ILE A 167 -19.71 6.84 -0.67
CA ILE A 167 -19.89 6.75 -2.13
C ILE A 167 -21.18 7.43 -2.54
N ALA A 168 -21.21 7.99 -3.75
CA ALA A 168 -22.41 8.54 -4.34
C ALA A 168 -22.46 8.25 -5.84
N ARG A 169 -23.67 8.09 -6.34
CA ARG A 169 -23.99 7.99 -7.76
C ARG A 169 -24.50 9.34 -8.25
N LEU A 170 -23.89 9.85 -9.31
CA LEU A 170 -24.40 11.03 -10.01
C LEU A 170 -25.68 10.64 -10.76
N ARG A 171 -26.60 11.60 -10.90
CA ARG A 171 -27.77 11.42 -11.78
C ARG A 171 -27.29 11.20 -13.22
N GLU A 172 -28.08 10.47 -14.01
CA GLU A 172 -27.71 10.10 -15.39
C GLU A 172 -27.31 11.30 -16.26
N SER A 173 -27.99 12.45 -16.10
CA SER A 173 -27.70 13.70 -16.81
C SER A 173 -26.80 14.68 -16.04
N GLY A 174 -26.31 14.28 -14.85
CA GLY A 174 -25.55 15.14 -13.95
C GLY A 174 -24.07 15.20 -14.29
N SER A 175 -23.49 16.41 -14.24
CA SER A 175 -22.03 16.59 -14.29
C SER A 175 -21.42 16.55 -12.88
N LEU A 176 -20.17 16.12 -12.77
CA LEU A 176 -19.42 16.16 -11.50
C LEU A 176 -19.39 17.59 -10.92
N ALA A 177 -19.19 18.60 -11.78
CA ALA A 177 -19.18 20.00 -11.37
C ALA A 177 -20.54 20.47 -10.84
N GLY A 178 -21.66 20.10 -11.48
CA GLY A 178 -23.00 20.46 -11.02
C GLY A 178 -23.38 19.77 -9.71
N ALA A 179 -22.99 18.50 -9.54
CA ALA A 179 -23.18 17.79 -8.28
C ALA A 179 -22.34 18.38 -7.15
N GLN A 180 -21.08 18.75 -7.43
CA GLN A 180 -20.21 19.43 -6.48
C GLN A 180 -20.79 20.78 -6.05
N ALA A 181 -21.30 21.59 -6.99
CA ALA A 181 -21.93 22.87 -6.67
C ALA A 181 -23.16 22.71 -5.76
N SER A 182 -23.96 21.66 -5.99
CA SER A 182 -25.11 21.33 -5.13
C SER A 182 -24.66 20.93 -3.72
N LEU A 183 -23.58 20.15 -3.62
CA LEU A 183 -22.97 19.76 -2.34
C LEU A 183 -22.31 20.92 -1.62
N ASP A 184 -21.75 21.90 -2.33
CA ASP A 184 -21.17 23.11 -1.74
C ASP A 184 -22.26 23.99 -1.11
N ALA A 185 -23.41 24.12 -1.77
CA ALA A 185 -24.59 24.79 -1.24
C ALA A 185 -25.13 24.07 0.01
N PHE A 186 -25.25 22.75 -0.05
CA PHE A 186 -25.66 21.90 1.08
C PHE A 186 -24.68 21.98 2.26
N SER A 187 -23.37 21.89 2.00
CA SER A 187 -22.33 22.03 3.02
C SER A 187 -22.38 23.42 3.67
N SER A 188 -22.67 24.47 2.88
CA SER A 188 -22.85 25.82 3.42
C SER A 188 -24.09 25.93 4.31
N ALA A 189 -25.17 25.21 4.00
CA ALA A 189 -26.35 25.15 4.84
C ALA A 189 -26.07 24.41 6.16
N LEU A 190 -25.41 23.24 6.09
CA LEU A 190 -24.96 22.50 7.27
C LEU A 190 -24.03 23.33 8.16
N ALA A 191 -23.10 24.09 7.57
CA ALA A 191 -22.20 24.97 8.32
C ALA A 191 -22.94 26.11 9.05
N ARG A 192 -24.08 26.60 8.52
CA ARG A 192 -24.92 27.59 9.21
C ARG A 192 -25.76 26.97 10.31
N GLN A 193 -26.27 25.76 10.09
CA GLN A 193 -27.12 25.06 11.06
C GLN A 193 -26.30 24.48 12.22
N TYR A 194 -25.09 24.00 11.93
CA TYR A 194 -24.18 23.36 12.88
C TYR A 194 -22.82 24.05 12.85
N PRO A 195 -22.74 25.33 13.27
CA PRO A 195 -21.50 26.09 13.19
C PRO A 195 -20.35 25.40 13.90
N ASP A 196 -20.60 24.85 15.10
CA ASP A 196 -19.58 24.22 15.95
C ASP A 196 -18.91 23.00 15.34
N THR A 197 -19.61 22.22 14.52
CA THR A 197 -19.07 20.97 13.95
C THR A 197 -18.79 21.09 12.47
N ASN A 198 -19.61 21.81 11.71
CA ASN A 198 -19.57 21.90 10.25
C ASN A 198 -19.00 23.22 9.72
N GLY A 199 -18.65 24.18 10.59
CA GLY A 199 -17.97 25.40 10.16
C GLY A 199 -16.69 25.07 9.38
N GLY A 200 -16.55 25.65 8.19
CA GLY A 200 -15.40 25.38 7.31
C GLY A 200 -15.35 23.98 6.68
N ARG A 201 -16.28 23.05 6.98
CA ARG A 201 -16.33 21.72 6.33
C ARG A 201 -17.05 21.78 5.00
N ARG A 202 -16.50 21.06 4.01
CA ARG A 202 -17.07 20.90 2.67
C ARG A 202 -17.13 19.43 2.31
N LEU A 203 -18.24 18.99 1.73
CA LEU A 203 -18.31 17.69 1.07
C LEU A 203 -17.73 17.77 -0.33
N ARG A 204 -16.86 16.81 -0.68
CA ARG A 204 -16.18 16.73 -1.98
C ARG A 204 -16.51 15.43 -2.69
N LEU A 205 -16.68 15.54 -4.00
CA LEU A 205 -16.79 14.44 -4.94
C LEU A 205 -15.51 14.30 -5.76
N GLY A 206 -15.11 13.06 -5.99
CA GLY A 206 -14.06 12.71 -6.92
C GLY A 206 -14.45 11.42 -7.66
N PRO A 207 -14.00 11.23 -8.91
CA PRO A 207 -14.22 10.00 -9.64
C PRO A 207 -13.72 8.79 -8.85
N LEU A 208 -14.55 7.74 -8.76
CA LEU A 208 -14.21 6.54 -8.00
C LEU A 208 -12.89 5.90 -8.46
N ARG A 209 -12.60 5.97 -9.77
CA ARG A 209 -11.36 5.50 -10.38
C ARG A 209 -10.13 6.21 -9.80
N GLU A 210 -10.17 7.53 -9.68
CA GLU A 210 -9.07 8.32 -9.12
C GLU A 210 -8.86 8.05 -7.64
N MET A 211 -9.94 7.73 -6.91
CA MET A 211 -9.83 7.32 -5.51
C MET A 211 -9.12 5.96 -5.37
N GLN A 212 -9.37 5.02 -6.28
CA GLN A 212 -8.70 3.70 -6.28
C GLN A 212 -7.26 3.76 -6.81
N THR A 213 -6.99 4.60 -7.81
CA THR A 213 -5.66 4.70 -8.42
C THR A 213 -4.83 5.86 -7.88
N GLY A 214 -5.33 6.64 -6.91
CA GLY A 214 -4.65 7.85 -6.43
C GLY A 214 -3.25 7.57 -5.88
N PHE A 215 -3.11 6.47 -5.15
CA PHE A 215 -1.82 6.03 -4.62
C PHE A 215 -0.92 5.42 -5.71
N THR A 216 -1.47 4.56 -6.57
CA THR A 216 -0.70 3.81 -7.58
C THR A 216 -0.36 4.63 -8.83
N GLY A 217 -1.18 5.62 -9.17
CA GLY A 217 -1.12 6.42 -10.40
C GLY A 217 0.23 7.12 -10.61
N PRO A 218 0.77 7.85 -9.61
CA PRO A 218 2.09 8.45 -9.71
C PRO A 218 3.21 7.44 -9.98
N PHE A 219 3.17 6.26 -9.33
CA PHE A 219 4.15 5.20 -9.57
C PHE A 219 4.03 4.62 -10.98
N LEU A 220 2.82 4.41 -11.48
CA LEU A 220 2.61 3.96 -12.86
C LEU A 220 3.12 4.99 -13.87
N ALA A 221 2.82 6.26 -13.68
CA ALA A 221 3.31 7.34 -14.54
C ALA A 221 4.85 7.43 -14.53
N LEU A 222 5.45 7.24 -13.36
CA LEU A 222 6.90 7.21 -13.19
C LEU A 222 7.54 6.01 -13.91
N PHE A 223 7.00 4.80 -13.76
CA PHE A 223 7.50 3.62 -14.49
C PHE A 223 7.31 3.74 -15.99
N GLN A 224 6.18 4.29 -16.46
CA GLN A 224 5.95 4.57 -17.88
C GLN A 224 6.96 5.59 -18.42
N THR A 225 7.22 6.67 -17.68
CA THR A 225 8.20 7.69 -18.05
C THR A 225 9.60 7.09 -18.11
N ALA A 226 9.98 6.28 -17.12
CA ALA A 226 11.27 5.60 -17.10
C ALA A 226 11.42 4.65 -18.31
N ALA A 227 10.39 3.84 -18.60
CA ALA A 227 10.38 2.95 -19.76
C ALA A 227 10.50 3.71 -21.09
N ALA A 228 9.83 4.85 -21.23
CA ALA A 228 9.93 5.70 -22.41
C ALA A 228 11.35 6.27 -22.58
N ILE A 229 12.01 6.71 -21.51
CA ILE A 229 13.40 7.18 -21.56
C ILE A 229 14.35 6.04 -21.95
N VAL A 230 14.19 4.85 -21.37
CA VAL A 230 14.99 3.66 -21.74
C VAL A 230 14.81 3.34 -23.23
N LEU A 231 13.58 3.37 -23.74
CA LEU A 231 13.31 3.17 -25.16
C LEU A 231 14.03 4.20 -26.03
N LEU A 232 13.98 5.49 -25.66
CA LEU A 232 14.70 6.55 -26.39
C LEU A 232 16.22 6.33 -26.41
N ILE A 233 16.80 5.88 -25.30
CA ILE A 233 18.24 5.53 -25.23
C ILE A 233 18.56 4.38 -26.19
N VAL A 234 17.74 3.33 -26.20
CA VAL A 234 17.90 2.17 -27.10
C VAL A 234 17.75 2.61 -28.56
N CYS A 235 16.74 3.43 -28.88
CA CYS A 235 16.55 3.96 -30.22
C CYS A 235 17.73 4.82 -30.69
N ALA A 236 18.26 5.69 -29.82
CA ALA A 236 19.46 6.47 -30.12
C ALA A 236 20.68 5.54 -30.35
N ASN A 237 20.79 4.44 -29.61
CA ASN A 237 21.88 3.46 -29.77
C ASN A 237 21.78 2.74 -31.11
N VAL A 238 20.58 2.28 -31.46
CA VAL A 238 20.31 1.63 -32.76
C VAL A 238 20.58 2.62 -33.90
N ALA A 239 20.12 3.87 -33.80
CA ALA A 239 20.39 4.89 -34.80
C ALA A 239 21.90 5.15 -34.95
N GLY A 240 22.64 5.27 -33.84
CA GLY A 240 24.09 5.42 -33.84
C GLY A 240 24.81 4.24 -34.48
N LEU A 241 24.37 3.01 -34.19
CA LEU A 241 24.90 1.77 -34.77
C LEU A 241 24.62 1.67 -36.28
N LEU A 242 23.41 2.02 -36.71
CA LEU A 242 23.02 2.02 -38.13
C LEU A 242 23.81 3.06 -38.92
N VAL A 243 24.03 4.26 -38.36
CA VAL A 243 24.90 5.28 -38.96
C VAL A 243 26.34 4.77 -39.07
N ALA A 244 26.84 4.06 -38.05
CA ALA A 244 28.18 3.47 -38.08
C ALA A 244 28.32 2.28 -39.04
N ARG A 245 27.27 1.46 -39.22
CA ARG A 245 27.26 0.33 -40.17
C ARG A 245 27.04 0.77 -41.62
N GLY A 246 26.35 1.90 -41.81
CA GLY A 246 26.11 2.49 -43.14
C GLY A 246 27.41 2.67 -43.94
N THR A 247 28.52 3.03 -43.30
CA THR A 247 29.81 3.23 -43.97
C THR A 247 30.43 1.94 -44.53
N ARG A 248 30.18 0.77 -43.92
CA ARG A 248 30.60 -0.52 -44.50
C ARG A 248 29.67 -0.98 -45.62
N ARG A 249 28.36 -0.73 -45.47
CA ARG A 249 27.35 -1.09 -46.49
C ARG A 249 27.30 -0.12 -47.68
N GLU A 250 27.84 1.09 -47.54
CA GLU A 250 27.89 2.13 -48.60
C GLU A 250 28.56 1.59 -49.89
N ARG A 251 29.68 0.85 -49.79
CA ARG A 251 30.35 0.23 -50.96
C ARG A 251 29.51 -0.87 -51.62
N GLU A 252 28.87 -1.72 -50.83
CA GLU A 252 27.98 -2.79 -51.33
C GLU A 252 26.75 -2.22 -52.03
N MET A 253 26.14 -1.18 -51.45
CA MET A 253 24.97 -0.51 -52.02
C MET A 253 25.32 0.28 -53.29
N ALA A 254 26.51 0.89 -53.32
CA ALA A 254 27.06 1.53 -54.52
C ALA A 254 27.25 0.51 -55.66
N LEU A 255 27.85 -0.66 -55.38
CA LEU A 255 27.99 -1.74 -56.37
C LEU A 255 26.62 -2.24 -56.87
N ARG A 256 25.64 -2.45 -55.99
CA ARG A 256 24.28 -2.85 -56.39
C ARG A 256 23.56 -1.79 -57.22
N ALA A 257 23.75 -0.50 -56.90
CA ALA A 257 23.21 0.60 -57.69
C ALA A 257 23.86 0.65 -59.08
N ALA A 258 25.17 0.41 -59.18
CA ALA A 258 25.89 0.30 -60.45
C ALA A 258 25.42 -0.88 -61.31
N LEU A 259 24.98 -1.97 -60.67
CA LEU A 259 24.36 -3.14 -61.32
C LEU A 259 22.86 -2.93 -61.65
N GLY A 260 22.31 -1.72 -61.47
CA GLY A 260 20.94 -1.37 -61.88
C GLY A 260 19.85 -1.57 -60.82
N ALA A 261 20.18 -1.80 -59.55
CA ALA A 261 19.18 -1.90 -58.49
C ALA A 261 18.48 -0.54 -58.24
N SER A 262 17.14 -0.53 -58.31
CA SER A 262 16.36 0.68 -58.01
C SER A 262 16.44 1.07 -56.53
N ARG A 263 16.39 2.38 -56.24
CA ARG A 263 16.41 2.92 -54.86
C ARG A 263 15.34 2.31 -53.96
N GLY A 264 14.15 2.05 -54.50
CA GLY A 264 13.05 1.38 -53.79
C GLY A 264 13.38 -0.07 -53.40
N ARG A 265 14.12 -0.81 -54.23
CA ARG A 265 14.54 -2.19 -53.92
C ARG A 265 15.52 -2.22 -52.75
N ILE A 266 16.45 -1.27 -52.70
CA ILE A 266 17.43 -1.13 -51.60
C ILE A 266 16.74 -0.76 -50.28
N VAL A 267 15.84 0.24 -50.31
CA VAL A 267 15.09 0.66 -49.11
C VAL A 267 14.21 -0.47 -48.60
N ARG A 268 13.49 -1.18 -49.50
CA ARG A 268 12.64 -2.31 -49.13
C ARG A 268 13.44 -3.41 -48.44
N GLN A 269 14.60 -3.77 -48.98
CA GLN A 269 15.45 -4.82 -48.41
C GLN A 269 15.93 -4.47 -46.99
N LEU A 270 16.42 -3.23 -46.78
CA LEU A 270 16.89 -2.78 -45.48
C LEU A 270 15.75 -2.70 -44.45
N LEU A 271 14.57 -2.27 -44.88
CA LEU A 271 13.38 -2.26 -44.02
C LEU A 271 12.91 -3.67 -43.69
N THR A 272 12.94 -4.62 -44.62
CA THR A 272 12.57 -6.02 -44.34
C THR A 272 13.55 -6.68 -43.38
N GLU A 273 14.86 -6.44 -43.51
CA GLU A 273 15.88 -6.96 -42.60
C GLU A 273 15.72 -6.37 -41.19
N GLY A 274 15.48 -5.05 -41.11
CA GLY A 274 15.23 -4.36 -39.85
C GLY A 274 13.94 -4.82 -39.17
N LEU A 275 12.84 -4.92 -39.91
CA LEU A 275 11.55 -5.38 -39.38
C LEU A 275 11.64 -6.83 -38.89
N LEU A 276 12.27 -7.73 -39.64
CA LEU A 276 12.44 -9.12 -39.23
C LEU A 276 13.18 -9.22 -37.88
N LEU A 277 14.31 -8.52 -37.75
CA LEU A 277 15.08 -8.49 -36.50
C LEU A 277 14.29 -7.88 -35.35
N SER A 278 13.55 -6.79 -35.61
CA SER A 278 12.71 -6.13 -34.62
C SER A 278 11.55 -7.01 -34.16
N PHE A 279 10.92 -7.78 -35.05
CA PHE A 279 9.87 -8.73 -34.67
C PHE A 279 10.40 -9.89 -33.83
N LEU A 280 11.58 -10.44 -34.16
CA LEU A 280 12.23 -11.45 -33.33
C LEU A 280 12.57 -10.90 -31.93
N ALA A 281 13.09 -9.66 -31.87
CA ALA A 281 13.37 -8.99 -30.60
C ALA A 281 12.07 -8.74 -29.79
N ALA A 282 10.99 -8.32 -30.44
CA ALA A 282 9.70 -8.11 -29.81
C ALA A 282 9.10 -9.42 -29.27
N ALA A 283 9.22 -10.53 -30.01
CA ALA A 283 8.79 -11.84 -29.55
C ALA A 283 9.56 -12.26 -28.29
N ALA A 284 10.89 -12.11 -28.29
CA ALA A 284 11.71 -12.39 -27.11
C ALA A 284 11.35 -11.46 -25.93
N ALA A 285 11.14 -10.17 -26.20
CA ALA A 285 10.76 -9.18 -25.19
C ALA A 285 9.41 -9.51 -24.55
N LEU A 286 8.42 -9.98 -25.33
CA LEU A 286 7.12 -10.41 -24.81
C LEU A 286 7.27 -11.63 -23.89
N VAL A 287 8.11 -12.60 -24.23
CA VAL A 287 8.39 -13.75 -23.35
C VAL A 287 9.04 -13.30 -22.05
N ILE A 288 10.06 -12.43 -22.13
CA ILE A 288 10.72 -11.86 -20.95
C ILE A 288 9.73 -11.07 -20.09
N ALA A 289 8.85 -10.28 -20.71
CA ALA A 289 7.82 -9.53 -20.02
C ALA A 289 6.81 -10.45 -19.32
N ARG A 290 6.43 -11.57 -19.93
CA ARG A 290 5.54 -12.57 -19.30
C ARG A 290 6.14 -13.08 -18.00
N VAL A 291 7.38 -13.54 -18.06
CA VAL A 291 8.12 -14.11 -16.92
C VAL A 291 8.36 -13.04 -15.86
N GLY A 292 8.71 -11.82 -16.27
CA GLY A 292 8.88 -10.69 -15.36
C GLY A 292 7.60 -10.35 -14.59
N VAL A 293 6.45 -10.33 -15.27
CA VAL A 293 5.15 -10.11 -14.61
C VAL A 293 4.84 -11.21 -13.60
N ASP A 294 5.11 -12.48 -13.92
CA ASP A 294 4.89 -13.59 -12.99
C ASP A 294 5.80 -13.51 -11.77
N LEU A 295 7.08 -13.19 -11.96
CA LEU A 295 8.05 -13.00 -10.86
C LEU A 295 7.64 -11.84 -9.94
N ILE A 296 7.22 -10.71 -10.51
CA ILE A 296 6.73 -9.56 -9.73
C ILE A 296 5.50 -9.95 -8.92
N ARG A 297 4.57 -10.71 -9.51
CA ARG A 297 3.36 -11.17 -8.82
C ARG A 297 3.68 -12.15 -7.68
N ALA A 298 4.65 -13.02 -7.85
CA ALA A 298 5.07 -13.99 -6.84
C ALA A 298 5.93 -13.38 -5.72
N GLY A 299 6.62 -12.27 -6.00
CA GLY A 299 7.55 -11.64 -5.06
C GLY A 299 6.93 -10.73 -3.99
N LEU A 300 5.63 -10.38 -4.09
CA LEU A 300 4.96 -9.53 -3.10
C LEU A 300 4.11 -10.35 -2.12
N PRO A 301 4.21 -10.10 -0.80
CA PRO A 301 3.34 -10.71 0.20
C PRO A 301 1.85 -10.43 -0.05
N ALA A 302 0.99 -11.41 0.24
CA ALA A 302 -0.46 -11.30 0.05
C ALA A 302 -1.07 -10.08 0.78
N ASP A 303 -0.52 -9.73 1.95
CA ASP A 303 -0.97 -8.63 2.79
C ASP A 303 -0.76 -7.24 2.17
N LEU A 304 0.23 -7.09 1.30
CA LEU A 304 0.48 -5.85 0.54
C LEU A 304 -0.38 -5.80 -0.72
N VAL A 305 -0.53 -6.95 -1.39
CA VAL A 305 -1.26 -7.07 -2.65
C VAL A 305 -2.74 -6.70 -2.53
N ARG A 306 -3.38 -6.96 -1.39
CA ARG A 306 -4.81 -6.65 -1.18
C ARG A 306 -5.14 -5.16 -1.26
N TRP A 307 -4.19 -4.29 -0.90
CA TRP A 307 -4.36 -2.84 -0.90
C TRP A 307 -4.11 -2.20 -2.27
N VAL A 308 -3.50 -2.94 -3.21
CA VAL A 308 -3.22 -2.46 -4.57
C VAL A 308 -4.33 -2.91 -5.51
N ALA A 309 -5.22 -1.97 -5.86
CA ALA A 309 -6.29 -2.21 -6.81
C ALA A 309 -5.74 -2.71 -8.16
N GLY A 310 -6.33 -3.80 -8.69
CA GLY A 310 -5.94 -4.40 -9.97
C GLY A 310 -4.68 -5.27 -9.96
N TRP A 311 -4.00 -5.46 -8.82
CA TRP A 311 -2.75 -6.25 -8.79
C TRP A 311 -2.91 -7.69 -9.29
N SER A 312 -3.97 -8.39 -8.88
CA SER A 312 -4.26 -9.76 -9.34
C SER A 312 -4.59 -9.84 -10.83
N GLU A 313 -4.99 -8.73 -11.43
CA GLU A 313 -5.34 -8.62 -12.83
C GLU A 313 -4.18 -8.17 -13.73
N ILE A 314 -3.00 -7.87 -13.15
CA ILE A 314 -1.80 -7.55 -13.94
C ILE A 314 -1.47 -8.78 -14.79
N ARG A 315 -1.76 -8.67 -16.08
CA ARG A 315 -1.51 -9.68 -17.11
C ARG A 315 -1.16 -8.97 -18.40
N MET A 316 -0.41 -9.66 -19.26
CA MET A 316 -0.28 -9.21 -20.64
C MET A 316 -1.57 -9.54 -21.37
N ASP A 317 -2.26 -8.51 -21.85
CA ASP A 317 -3.46 -8.62 -22.66
C ASP A 317 -3.16 -8.36 -24.15
N GLY A 318 -4.13 -8.60 -25.02
CA GLY A 318 -3.99 -8.34 -26.45
C GLY A 318 -3.70 -6.87 -26.79
N ARG A 319 -4.14 -5.93 -25.95
CA ARG A 319 -3.85 -4.50 -26.12
C ARG A 319 -2.38 -4.19 -25.88
N THR A 320 -1.78 -4.80 -24.86
CA THR A 320 -0.36 -4.67 -24.56
C THR A 320 0.48 -5.24 -25.71
N VAL A 321 0.11 -6.42 -26.23
CA VAL A 321 0.78 -7.01 -27.39
C VAL A 321 0.66 -6.11 -28.63
N ALA A 322 -0.54 -5.64 -28.95
CA ALA A 322 -0.78 -4.74 -30.08
C ALA A 322 0.01 -3.42 -29.94
N PHE A 323 0.06 -2.84 -28.73
CA PHE A 323 0.85 -1.66 -28.44
C PHE A 323 2.34 -1.90 -28.64
N THR A 324 2.90 -3.01 -28.13
CA THR A 324 4.30 -3.37 -28.31
C THR A 324 4.65 -3.59 -29.78
N LEU A 325 3.78 -4.25 -30.55
CA LEU A 325 3.97 -4.44 -31.99
C LEU A 325 3.93 -3.11 -32.74
N ALA A 326 2.94 -2.24 -32.46
CA ALA A 326 2.85 -0.91 -33.06
C ALA A 326 4.09 -0.08 -32.77
N LEU A 327 4.57 -0.09 -31.52
CA LEU A 327 5.77 0.63 -31.10
C LEU A 327 7.03 0.07 -31.77
N THR A 328 7.10 -1.24 -31.97
CA THR A 328 8.19 -1.92 -32.68
C THR A 328 8.26 -1.46 -34.14
N VAL A 329 7.12 -1.42 -34.82
CA VAL A 329 7.04 -0.92 -36.21
C VAL A 329 7.41 0.56 -36.27
N LEU A 330 6.82 1.40 -35.41
CA LEU A 330 7.07 2.84 -35.39
C LEU A 330 8.54 3.16 -35.13
N THR A 331 9.18 2.52 -34.15
CA THR A 331 10.60 2.74 -33.84
C THR A 331 11.51 2.22 -34.96
N THR A 332 11.20 1.05 -35.53
CA THR A 332 11.97 0.50 -36.67
C THR A 332 11.88 1.42 -37.89
N LEU A 333 10.71 1.97 -38.18
CA LEU A 333 10.54 2.94 -39.27
C LEU A 333 11.25 4.26 -38.95
N ALA A 334 11.02 4.86 -37.78
CA ALA A 334 11.60 6.16 -37.42
C ALA A 334 13.14 6.14 -37.44
N PHE A 335 13.76 5.08 -36.91
CA PHE A 335 15.22 5.00 -36.78
C PHE A 335 15.90 4.19 -37.88
N GLY A 336 15.17 3.31 -38.60
CA GLY A 336 15.68 2.52 -39.72
C GLY A 336 15.49 3.18 -41.10
N LEU A 337 14.46 4.01 -41.28
CA LEU A 337 14.17 4.65 -42.57
C LEU A 337 15.19 5.76 -42.89
N LEU A 338 15.62 6.54 -41.89
CA LEU A 338 16.54 7.66 -42.12
C LEU A 338 17.91 7.20 -42.64
N PRO A 339 18.58 6.17 -42.08
CA PRO A 339 19.77 5.57 -42.68
C PRO A 339 19.50 4.94 -44.05
N ALA A 340 18.37 4.25 -44.24
CA ALA A 340 18.03 3.57 -45.50
C ALA A 340 17.84 4.57 -46.65
N LEU A 341 17.14 5.67 -46.42
CA LEU A 341 16.96 6.75 -47.40
C LEU A 341 18.28 7.46 -47.73
N ARG A 342 19.17 7.64 -46.75
CA ARG A 342 20.50 8.22 -46.98
C ARG A 342 21.39 7.29 -47.80
N ALA A 343 21.38 5.98 -47.52
CA ALA A 343 22.10 4.97 -48.29
C ALA A 343 21.56 4.83 -49.73
N ALA A 344 20.29 5.14 -49.96
CA ALA A 344 19.71 5.16 -51.31
C ALA A 344 20.02 6.44 -52.10
N ARG A 345 20.45 7.52 -51.42
CA ARG A 345 20.79 8.83 -52.01
C ARG A 345 22.29 9.04 -52.26
N THR A 346 23.16 8.12 -51.85
CA THR A 346 24.61 8.26 -52.08
C THR A 346 24.94 8.24 -53.56
N ASP A 347 25.61 9.30 -54.01
CA ASP A 347 26.03 9.47 -55.39
C ASP A 347 27.30 8.65 -55.66
N LEU A 348 27.25 7.82 -56.70
CA LEU A 348 28.26 6.81 -57.02
C LEU A 348 29.62 7.46 -57.35
N VAL A 349 29.58 8.65 -57.95
CA VAL A 349 30.76 9.37 -58.45
C VAL A 349 31.51 10.09 -57.31
N GLU A 350 30.79 10.69 -56.37
CA GLU A 350 31.37 11.34 -55.18
C GLU A 350 32.01 10.32 -54.23
N THR A 351 31.38 9.16 -54.03
CA THR A 351 31.84 8.13 -53.09
C THR A 351 33.09 7.38 -53.57
N LEU A 352 33.26 7.20 -54.88
CA LEU A 352 34.48 6.61 -55.46
C LEU A 352 35.64 7.62 -55.50
N LYS A 353 35.40 8.91 -55.76
CA LYS A 353 36.43 9.96 -55.72
C LYS A 353 36.94 10.26 -54.31
N ALA A 354 36.11 10.08 -53.28
CA ALA A 354 36.46 10.44 -51.91
C ALA A 354 37.17 9.33 -51.10
N GLY A 355 37.64 8.27 -51.78
CA GLY A 355 38.06 6.96 -51.26
C GLY A 355 39.11 6.86 -50.12
N ALA A 356 39.59 7.97 -49.57
CA ALA A 356 40.41 7.97 -48.36
C ALA A 356 40.14 9.16 -47.40
N ARG A 357 39.47 10.23 -47.85
CA ARG A 357 39.23 11.46 -47.04
C ARG A 357 37.82 11.57 -46.48
N ALA A 358 36.87 10.74 -46.91
CA ALA A 358 35.46 10.81 -46.50
C ALA A 358 35.14 10.17 -45.13
N VAL A 359 36.13 9.82 -44.30
CA VAL A 359 35.91 8.99 -43.10
C VAL A 359 35.03 9.67 -42.02
N ALA A 360 34.88 11.00 -42.00
CA ALA A 360 33.83 11.66 -41.20
C ALA A 360 33.69 13.15 -41.55
N GLY A 361 32.73 13.52 -42.41
CA GLY A 361 32.38 14.94 -42.59
C GLY A 361 31.88 15.57 -41.26
N PRO A 362 32.08 16.90 -41.05
CA PRO A 362 31.65 17.63 -39.85
C PRO A 362 30.19 17.37 -39.41
N PRO A 363 29.17 17.30 -40.30
CA PRO A 363 27.79 17.09 -39.88
C PRO A 363 27.53 15.67 -39.33
N ARG A 364 28.23 14.64 -39.83
CA ARG A 364 28.09 13.25 -39.31
C ARG A 364 28.69 13.13 -37.89
N ARG A 365 29.82 13.80 -37.64
CA ARG A 365 30.46 13.86 -36.31
C ARG A 365 29.61 14.65 -35.30
N ARG A 366 28.99 15.76 -35.72
CA ARG A 366 28.06 16.55 -34.88
C ARG A 366 26.79 15.78 -34.52
N LEU A 367 26.18 15.07 -35.47
CA LEU A 367 24.98 14.26 -35.22
C LEU A 367 25.28 13.12 -34.22
N ARG A 368 26.39 12.40 -34.42
CA ARG A 368 26.81 11.33 -33.50
C ARG A 368 27.16 11.88 -32.12
N GLY A 369 27.86 13.01 -32.05
CA GLY A 369 28.15 13.70 -30.79
C GLY A 369 26.88 14.12 -30.05
N GLY A 370 25.88 14.65 -30.76
CA GLY A 370 24.58 15.01 -30.20
C GLY A 370 23.79 13.80 -29.68
N LEU A 371 23.77 12.68 -30.42
CA LEU A 371 23.12 11.44 -29.98
C LEU A 371 23.78 10.87 -28.71
N VAL A 372 25.12 10.87 -28.65
CA VAL A 372 25.86 10.42 -27.46
C VAL A 372 25.61 11.34 -26.28
N ALA A 373 25.63 12.67 -26.49
CA ALA A 373 25.33 13.64 -25.43
C ALA A 373 23.91 13.45 -24.88
N LEU A 374 22.92 13.25 -25.77
CA LEU A 374 21.53 12.97 -25.39
C LEU A 374 21.44 11.67 -24.58
N GLN A 375 22.09 10.59 -25.03
CA GLN A 375 22.12 9.32 -24.31
C GLN A 375 22.72 9.44 -22.91
N VAL A 376 23.88 10.09 -22.80
CA VAL A 376 24.55 10.29 -21.51
C VAL A 376 23.66 11.12 -20.59
N THR A 377 23.00 12.16 -21.12
CA THR A 377 22.07 13.01 -20.35
C THR A 377 20.86 12.20 -19.85
N LEU A 378 20.20 11.45 -20.74
CA LEU A 378 19.03 10.62 -20.38
C LEU A 378 19.41 9.51 -19.39
N ALA A 379 20.56 8.87 -19.58
CA ALA A 379 21.07 7.87 -18.65
C ALA A 379 21.35 8.47 -17.27
N PHE A 380 21.93 9.68 -17.22
CA PHE A 380 22.18 10.38 -15.96
C PHE A 380 20.88 10.77 -15.24
N VAL A 381 19.85 11.19 -15.97
CA VAL A 381 18.51 11.47 -15.42
C VAL A 381 17.90 10.20 -14.81
N LEU A 382 17.91 9.08 -15.54
CA LEU A 382 17.41 7.80 -15.02
C LEU A 382 18.20 7.32 -13.80
N LEU A 383 19.53 7.41 -13.83
CA LEU A 383 20.37 6.99 -12.71
C LEU A 383 20.10 7.85 -11.47
N SER A 384 20.01 9.16 -11.64
CA SER A 384 19.70 10.10 -10.55
C SER A 384 18.32 9.83 -9.96
N GLY A 385 17.32 9.61 -10.81
CA GLY A 385 15.96 9.24 -10.40
C GLY A 385 15.92 7.91 -9.63
N ALA A 386 16.58 6.87 -10.15
CA ALA A 386 16.67 5.57 -9.50
C ALA A 386 17.35 5.65 -8.13
N VAL A 387 18.45 6.40 -8.02
CA VAL A 387 19.14 6.62 -6.74
C VAL A 387 18.27 7.39 -5.76
N LEU A 388 17.56 8.43 -6.21
CA LEU A 388 16.66 9.21 -5.34
C LEU A 388 15.47 8.36 -4.87
N MET A 389 14.86 7.56 -5.75
CA MET A 389 13.80 6.63 -5.37
C MET A 389 14.29 5.57 -4.39
N THR A 390 15.45 4.97 -4.67
CA THR A 390 16.03 3.96 -3.77
C THR A 390 16.32 4.56 -2.41
N ARG A 391 16.86 5.80 -2.36
CA ARG A 391 17.07 6.51 -1.10
C ARG A 391 15.75 6.82 -0.40
N GLY A 392 14.77 7.39 -1.09
CA GLY A 392 13.47 7.68 -0.51
C GLY A 392 12.76 6.43 0.03
N PHE A 393 12.83 5.32 -0.71
CA PHE A 393 12.32 4.03 -0.24
C PHE A 393 13.08 3.53 0.99
N LEU A 394 14.42 3.57 0.97
CA LEU A 394 15.23 3.20 2.12
C LEU A 394 14.98 4.11 3.32
N ASP A 395 14.76 5.40 3.11
CA ASP A 395 14.44 6.36 4.16
C ASP A 395 13.08 6.05 4.79
N VAL A 396 12.08 5.66 3.98
CA VAL A 396 10.77 5.20 4.48
C VAL A 396 10.91 3.89 5.26
N VAL A 397 11.64 2.91 4.73
CA VAL A 397 11.88 1.63 5.44
C VAL A 397 12.64 1.88 6.75
N ARG A 398 13.60 2.81 6.73
CA ARG A 398 14.40 3.20 7.91
C ARG A 398 13.62 4.06 8.91
N LEU A 399 12.62 4.81 8.47
CA LEU A 399 11.77 5.60 9.36
C LEU A 399 11.10 4.72 10.41
N TYR A 400 10.79 3.48 10.04
CA TYR A 400 10.22 2.49 10.95
C TYR A 400 11.26 1.67 11.71
N GLN A 401 12.58 1.81 11.49
CA GLN A 401 13.63 1.03 12.16
C GLN A 401 13.87 1.38 13.65
N GLY A 402 12.93 2.06 14.31
CA GLY A 402 12.94 2.18 15.76
C GLY A 402 12.75 0.83 16.49
N PHE A 403 12.45 -0.25 15.77
CA PHE A 403 12.28 -1.60 16.30
C PHE A 403 13.13 -2.63 15.53
N ASP A 404 13.60 -3.66 16.23
CA ASP A 404 14.26 -4.83 15.65
C ASP A 404 13.20 -5.92 15.37
N PRO A 405 12.76 -6.12 14.10
CA PRO A 405 11.71 -7.08 13.79
C PRO A 405 12.14 -8.54 13.99
N ASP A 406 13.44 -8.84 14.04
CA ASP A 406 13.95 -10.22 14.02
C ASP A 406 13.68 -10.97 15.32
N ARG A 407 13.26 -10.26 16.38
CA ARG A 407 13.02 -10.85 17.71
C ARG A 407 11.61 -10.65 18.24
N VAL A 408 10.75 -9.97 17.49
CA VAL A 408 9.39 -9.59 17.93
C VAL A 408 8.37 -10.59 17.40
N VAL A 409 7.49 -11.06 18.30
CA VAL A 409 6.31 -11.85 17.93
C VAL A 409 5.08 -10.97 18.04
N THR A 410 4.30 -10.90 16.96
CA THR A 410 3.04 -10.16 16.93
C THR A 410 1.85 -11.11 17.04
N LEU A 411 0.85 -10.73 17.81
CA LEU A 411 -0.42 -11.42 17.95
C LEU A 411 -1.54 -10.42 17.67
N ALA A 412 -2.44 -10.74 16.76
CA ALA A 412 -3.63 -9.92 16.53
C ALA A 412 -4.79 -10.48 17.36
N LEU A 413 -5.37 -9.66 18.23
CA LEU A 413 -6.57 -10.01 18.96
C LEU A 413 -7.72 -9.11 18.51
N HIS A 414 -8.85 -9.73 18.17
CA HIS A 414 -10.11 -9.04 17.91
C HIS A 414 -11.10 -9.40 19.01
N LEU A 415 -11.61 -8.37 19.70
CA LEU A 415 -12.61 -8.55 20.74
C LEU A 415 -13.98 -8.17 20.18
N PRO A 416 -14.91 -9.12 20.05
CA PRO A 416 -16.22 -8.83 19.51
C PRO A 416 -16.99 -7.89 20.45
N GLN A 417 -17.45 -6.76 19.91
CA GLN A 417 -18.07 -5.68 20.70
C GLN A 417 -19.27 -6.14 21.54
N TRP A 418 -20.03 -7.13 21.06
CA TRP A 418 -21.19 -7.65 21.77
C TRP A 418 -20.82 -8.46 23.03
N GLN A 419 -19.63 -9.08 23.08
CA GLN A 419 -19.12 -9.76 24.29
C GLN A 419 -18.39 -8.81 25.24
N TYR A 420 -17.78 -7.76 24.68
CA TYR A 420 -16.99 -6.76 25.39
C TYR A 420 -17.56 -5.35 25.18
N PRO A 421 -18.78 -5.04 25.68
CA PRO A 421 -19.43 -3.75 25.45
C PRO A 421 -18.79 -2.60 26.25
N GLU A 422 -18.16 -2.90 27.37
CA GLU A 422 -17.60 -1.89 28.28
C GLU A 422 -16.09 -1.66 28.02
N PRO A 423 -15.64 -0.41 27.81
CA PRO A 423 -14.23 -0.09 27.63
C PRO A 423 -13.33 -0.56 28.78
N ALA A 424 -13.82 -0.49 30.02
CA ALA A 424 -13.08 -0.94 31.20
C ALA A 424 -12.81 -2.46 31.18
N ARG A 425 -13.75 -3.25 30.63
CA ARG A 425 -13.59 -4.70 30.49
C ARG A 425 -12.56 -5.04 29.41
N ILE A 426 -12.58 -4.29 28.30
CA ILE A 426 -11.59 -4.38 27.23
C ILE A 426 -10.19 -4.09 27.77
N ALA A 427 -10.03 -2.98 28.52
CA ALA A 427 -8.76 -2.58 29.10
C ALA A 427 -8.20 -3.67 30.04
N ARG A 428 -9.03 -4.17 30.97
CA ARG A 428 -8.65 -5.26 31.89
C ARG A 428 -8.22 -6.53 31.16
N PHE A 429 -8.95 -6.93 30.11
CA PHE A 429 -8.58 -8.10 29.31
C PHE A 429 -7.17 -7.96 28.74
N TYR A 430 -6.85 -6.81 28.13
CA TYR A 430 -5.53 -6.57 27.56
C TYR A 430 -4.44 -6.47 28.63
N GLU A 431 -4.71 -5.87 29.79
CA GLU A 431 -3.80 -5.86 30.93
C GLU A 431 -3.48 -7.28 31.44
N ASP A 432 -4.49 -8.15 31.52
CA ASP A 432 -4.33 -9.54 31.95
C ASP A 432 -3.53 -10.35 30.93
N VAL A 433 -3.78 -10.15 29.63
CA VAL A 433 -3.01 -10.79 28.54
C VAL A 433 -1.54 -10.37 28.59
N VAL A 434 -1.26 -9.07 28.70
CA VAL A 434 0.13 -8.57 28.81
C VAL A 434 0.81 -9.16 30.03
N ARG A 435 0.15 -9.15 31.20
CA ARG A 435 0.70 -9.71 32.45
C ARG A 435 1.00 -11.21 32.33
N GLY A 436 0.14 -11.97 31.66
CA GLY A 436 0.35 -13.40 31.39
C GLY A 436 1.51 -13.66 30.45
N LEU A 437 1.66 -12.84 29.40
CA LEU A 437 2.78 -12.93 28.46
C LEU A 437 4.12 -12.56 29.12
N GLU A 438 4.16 -11.49 29.92
CA GLU A 438 5.37 -11.10 30.66
C GLU A 438 5.80 -12.14 31.70
N ALA A 439 4.86 -12.90 32.26
CA ALA A 439 5.16 -13.99 33.18
C ALA A 439 5.68 -15.26 32.47
N SER A 440 5.60 -15.32 31.13
CA SER A 440 5.97 -16.52 30.38
C SER A 440 7.49 -16.61 30.17
N PRO A 441 8.10 -17.79 30.36
CA PRO A 441 9.53 -17.98 30.13
C PRO A 441 9.92 -17.62 28.70
N GLY A 442 10.95 -16.79 28.55
CA GLY A 442 11.44 -16.38 27.23
C GLY A 442 10.69 -15.22 26.59
N VAL A 443 9.88 -14.45 27.33
CA VAL A 443 9.36 -13.13 26.92
C VAL A 443 10.10 -12.04 27.70
N GLU A 444 10.77 -11.12 26.99
CA GLU A 444 11.48 -10.00 27.63
C GLU A 444 10.56 -8.83 28.01
N ALA A 445 9.55 -8.56 27.18
CA ALA A 445 8.53 -7.54 27.42
C ALA A 445 7.26 -7.89 26.65
N ALA A 446 6.12 -7.33 27.04
CA ALA A 446 4.93 -7.38 26.21
C ALA A 446 4.24 -6.01 26.17
N GLY A 447 3.51 -5.75 25.08
CA GLY A 447 2.79 -4.50 24.91
C GLY A 447 1.58 -4.66 24.01
N VAL A 448 0.63 -3.73 24.14
CA VAL A 448 -0.55 -3.65 23.29
C VAL A 448 -0.48 -2.41 22.42
N VAL A 449 -0.82 -2.55 21.15
CA VAL A 449 -0.94 -1.44 20.22
C VAL A 449 -2.25 -1.51 19.44
N SER A 450 -2.81 -0.34 19.12
CA SER A 450 -4.00 -0.27 18.27
C SER A 450 -3.71 -0.50 16.78
N GLN A 451 -2.45 -0.38 16.37
CA GLN A 451 -1.99 -0.61 15.01
C GLN A 451 -0.50 -0.94 15.03
N LEU A 452 -0.01 -1.82 14.15
CA LEU A 452 1.43 -2.04 14.04
C LEU A 452 2.09 -0.87 13.29
N PRO A 453 3.35 -0.51 13.61
CA PRO A 453 4.12 0.42 12.80
C PRO A 453 4.17 -0.04 11.33
N ALA A 454 4.01 0.90 10.40
CA ALA A 454 3.97 0.63 8.95
C ALA A 454 2.83 -0.26 8.45
N ASP A 455 1.80 -0.54 9.28
CA ASP A 455 0.59 -1.18 8.79
C ASP A 455 -0.16 -0.23 7.85
N LEU A 456 -0.45 -0.71 6.64
CA LEU A 456 -1.14 0.04 5.58
C LEU A 456 -2.67 0.06 5.75
N GLY A 457 -3.18 -0.55 6.83
CA GLY A 457 -4.58 -0.50 7.21
C GLY A 457 -5.09 0.91 7.56
N PRO A 458 -6.42 1.12 7.60
CA PRO A 458 -7.00 2.42 7.91
C PRO A 458 -6.63 2.87 9.33
N ILE A 459 -5.89 3.98 9.46
CA ILE A 459 -5.53 4.53 10.77
C ILE A 459 -6.66 5.45 11.25
N PRO A 460 -7.14 5.32 12.50
CA PRO A 460 -8.12 6.23 13.06
C PRO A 460 -7.55 7.63 13.11
N ARG A 461 -8.34 8.61 12.66
CA ARG A 461 -7.98 10.03 12.82
C ARG A 461 -8.79 10.64 13.93
N GLY A 462 -8.10 11.34 14.82
CA GLY A 462 -8.68 12.09 15.92
C GLY A 462 -8.31 13.56 15.81
N SER A 463 -9.25 14.43 16.21
CA SER A 463 -8.91 15.82 16.49
C SER A 463 -8.26 15.92 17.87
N PHE A 464 -7.25 16.78 18.01
CA PHE A 464 -6.57 16.97 19.29
C PHE A 464 -6.37 18.45 19.58
N THR A 465 -6.19 18.76 20.87
CA THR A 465 -5.80 20.09 21.34
C THR A 465 -4.36 20.03 21.83
N ILE A 466 -3.59 21.07 21.55
CA ILE A 466 -2.19 21.18 21.99
C ILE A 466 -2.18 21.88 23.35
N GLU A 467 -1.69 21.19 24.37
CA GLU A 467 -1.53 21.75 25.72
C GLU A 467 -0.67 23.04 25.67
N GLY A 468 -1.11 24.08 26.38
CA GLY A 468 -0.46 25.40 26.35
C GLY A 468 -0.82 26.28 25.15
N ARG A 469 -1.67 25.83 24.22
CA ARG A 469 -2.35 26.70 23.24
C ARG A 469 -3.78 26.98 23.69
N PRO A 470 -4.33 28.17 23.38
CA PRO A 470 -5.76 28.40 23.58
C PRO A 470 -6.56 27.32 22.82
N PRO A 471 -7.67 26.82 23.38
CA PRO A 471 -8.47 25.79 22.74
C PRO A 471 -8.93 26.30 21.38
N ALA A 472 -8.44 25.64 20.33
CA ALA A 472 -8.87 25.91 18.97
C ALA A 472 -10.38 25.66 18.86
N ARG A 473 -11.07 26.48 18.06
CA ARG A 473 -12.46 26.20 17.72
C ARG A 473 -12.53 24.80 17.10
N PRO A 474 -13.61 24.02 17.23
CA PRO A 474 -13.61 22.62 16.77
C PRO A 474 -13.24 22.44 15.28
N GLN A 475 -13.46 23.47 14.46
CA GLN A 475 -13.13 23.53 13.03
C GLN A 475 -11.64 23.75 12.75
N GLU A 476 -10.91 24.34 13.71
CA GLU A 476 -9.49 24.65 13.68
C GLU A 476 -8.66 23.59 14.41
N LYS A 477 -9.30 22.60 15.02
CA LYS A 477 -8.58 21.53 15.73
C LYS A 477 -7.76 20.74 14.72
N PRO A 478 -6.44 20.62 14.94
CA PRO A 478 -5.62 19.75 14.10
C PRO A 478 -6.11 18.30 14.23
N SER A 479 -6.00 17.55 13.15
CA SER A 479 -6.20 16.11 13.15
C SER A 479 -4.88 15.39 13.02
N ALA A 480 -4.77 14.24 13.67
CA ALA A 480 -3.64 13.33 13.52
C ALA A 480 -4.16 11.90 13.48
N ASP A 481 -3.36 11.05 12.86
CA ASP A 481 -3.47 9.61 13.00
C ASP A 481 -3.23 9.27 14.48
N VAL A 482 -4.17 8.56 15.10
CA VAL A 482 -4.15 8.21 16.51
C VAL A 482 -3.76 6.74 16.65
N GLN A 483 -2.66 6.52 17.35
CA GLN A 483 -2.22 5.19 17.75
C GLN A 483 -2.19 5.13 19.28
N THR A 484 -2.83 4.12 19.84
CA THR A 484 -2.80 3.84 21.28
C THR A 484 -1.77 2.75 21.53
N ILE A 485 -0.93 2.95 22.54
CA ILE A 485 0.11 2.03 22.96
C ILE A 485 -0.02 1.85 24.46
N SER A 486 0.05 0.61 24.95
CA SER A 486 0.07 0.32 26.39
C SER A 486 1.28 1.01 27.04
N PRO A 487 1.18 1.44 28.31
CA PRO A 487 2.33 1.96 29.05
C PRO A 487 3.42 0.89 29.20
N GLY A 488 4.37 0.84 28.27
CA GLY A 488 5.49 -0.10 28.34
C GLY A 488 6.50 0.36 29.39
N ARG A 489 6.84 -0.48 30.37
CA ARG A 489 7.85 -0.14 31.38
C ARG A 489 9.26 -0.03 30.79
N HIS A 490 9.50 -0.54 29.58
CA HIS A 490 10.74 -0.33 28.83
C HIS A 490 10.49 -0.28 27.31
N GLY A 491 11.11 0.69 26.62
CA GLY A 491 11.50 0.56 25.21
C GLY A 491 10.56 1.03 24.10
N TRP A 492 9.24 0.82 24.17
CA TRP A 492 8.38 0.91 22.96
C TRP A 492 8.26 2.30 22.30
N SER A 493 8.47 3.39 23.04
CA SER A 493 8.27 4.76 22.53
C SER A 493 9.42 5.72 22.79
N ARG A 494 10.39 5.39 23.65
CA ARG A 494 11.36 6.40 24.14
C ARG A 494 12.45 6.76 23.15
N ASP A 495 12.81 5.87 22.23
CA ASP A 495 13.98 6.08 21.36
C ASP A 495 13.63 6.30 19.88
N GLY A 496 12.37 6.14 19.47
CA GLY A 496 11.92 6.31 18.07
C GLY A 496 11.42 7.71 17.70
N ALA A 497 11.05 8.54 18.67
CA ALA A 497 10.57 9.91 18.45
C ALA A 497 11.68 10.92 18.74
N GLY A 498 12.76 10.89 17.96
CA GLY A 498 13.96 11.68 18.26
C GLY A 498 14.80 12.03 17.04
N GLY A 499 14.18 12.61 16.01
CA GLY A 499 14.92 13.33 14.97
C GLY A 499 15.60 14.58 15.54
N GLY A 500 16.84 14.44 16.00
CA GLY A 500 17.86 15.47 16.20
C GLY A 500 17.39 16.89 16.58
N GLY A 501 17.19 17.13 17.88
CA GLY A 501 17.08 18.46 18.48
C GLY A 501 17.22 18.33 20.00
N GLU A 502 17.99 19.22 20.62
CA GLU A 502 18.42 19.16 22.03
C GLU A 502 17.28 18.92 23.04
N ARG A 503 17.61 18.15 24.09
CA ARG A 503 16.73 17.70 25.18
C ARG A 503 16.39 18.84 26.13
N GLU A 504 15.10 19.00 26.46
CA GLU A 504 14.63 19.58 27.73
C GLU A 504 13.44 18.73 28.23
N PRO A 505 13.32 18.43 29.54
CA PRO A 505 12.34 17.48 30.03
C PRO A 505 10.97 18.16 30.15
N ARG A 506 10.02 17.78 29.30
CA ARG A 506 8.61 18.19 29.44
C ARG A 506 7.74 17.01 29.87
N SER A 507 6.90 17.32 30.85
CA SER A 507 5.95 16.49 31.62
C SER A 507 4.96 15.69 30.75
N PRO A 508 4.35 14.61 31.30
CA PRO A 508 3.55 13.66 30.53
C PRO A 508 2.22 14.25 30.05
N ILE A 509 1.88 13.94 28.80
CA ILE A 509 0.62 14.25 28.12
C ILE A 509 -0.48 13.41 28.78
N LEU A 510 -1.38 14.06 29.52
CA LEU A 510 -2.57 13.45 30.12
C LEU A 510 -3.77 13.64 29.19
N ALA A 511 -4.32 12.51 28.70
CA ALA A 511 -5.68 12.47 28.17
C ALA A 511 -6.67 12.71 29.32
N GLY A 512 -7.62 13.62 29.10
CA GLY A 512 -8.49 14.17 30.14
C GLY A 512 -9.35 13.12 30.87
N SER A 513 -9.39 13.22 32.19
CA SER A 513 -10.47 12.70 33.03
C SER A 513 -11.12 13.86 33.78
N GLY A 514 -12.39 13.69 34.14
CA GLY A 514 -13.33 14.75 34.50
C GLY A 514 -13.03 15.59 35.75
N SER A 515 -13.82 16.66 35.84
CA SER A 515 -13.95 17.72 36.85
C SER A 515 -13.31 17.54 38.24
N ALA A 516 -12.51 18.53 38.65
CA ALA A 516 -12.54 19.13 40.00
C ALA A 516 -11.88 20.53 39.99
N ARG A 517 -12.37 21.45 40.84
CA ARG A 517 -12.05 22.90 40.94
C ARG A 517 -10.61 23.21 41.41
N ALA A 518 -10.04 24.26 40.80
CA ALA A 518 -9.17 25.40 41.25
C ALA A 518 -8.53 25.39 42.67
N PRO A 519 -7.36 26.04 42.94
CA PRO A 519 -7.06 27.43 42.53
C PRO A 519 -5.62 27.84 42.13
N ASP A 520 -5.60 28.85 41.25
CA ASP A 520 -4.83 30.13 41.25
C ASP A 520 -3.31 30.17 41.55
N ALA A 521 -2.52 30.60 40.55
CA ALA A 521 -1.30 31.39 40.73
C ALA A 521 -0.74 31.85 39.36
N GLY A 522 -0.76 33.16 39.11
CA GLY A 522 -0.26 33.76 37.89
C GLY A 522 1.27 33.92 37.83
N ARG A 523 1.82 33.96 36.62
CA ARG A 523 2.91 34.92 36.29
C ARG A 523 3.14 35.05 34.79
N ARG A 524 3.41 36.30 34.41
CA ARG A 524 3.73 36.85 33.09
C ARG A 524 5.11 36.40 32.60
N GLY A 525 5.35 36.36 31.29
CA GLY A 525 6.70 36.59 30.76
C GLY A 525 7.07 36.09 29.36
N ARG A 526 6.81 36.93 28.35
CA ARG A 526 7.65 37.29 27.18
C ARG A 526 8.33 36.23 26.30
N ALA A 527 8.06 36.39 24.99
CA ALA A 527 8.77 35.85 23.84
C ALA A 527 10.13 36.53 23.58
N VAL A 528 11.09 35.80 22.98
CA VAL A 528 12.10 36.32 22.03
C VAL A 528 12.51 35.21 21.04
N ALA A 529 12.67 35.60 19.77
CA ALA A 529 13.08 34.80 18.63
C ALA A 529 14.59 34.96 18.30
N HIS A 530 15.21 33.92 17.72
CA HIS A 530 16.29 33.92 16.70
C HIS A 530 16.77 32.45 16.55
N GLY A 531 17.12 31.87 15.40
CA GLY A 531 17.57 32.40 14.12
C GLY A 531 19.01 31.95 13.86
N ARG A 532 19.22 30.87 13.08
CA ARG A 532 20.29 30.65 12.04
C ARG A 532 20.80 29.20 11.90
N ARG A 533 20.72 28.76 10.63
CA ARG A 533 21.53 27.78 9.86
C ARG A 533 22.84 27.28 10.50
N ARG A 534 23.11 25.97 10.32
CA ARG A 534 24.44 25.46 9.90
C ARG A 534 24.38 24.12 9.16
N ARG A 535 25.14 24.04 8.07
CA ARG A 535 25.47 22.84 7.25
C ARG A 535 26.56 22.00 7.92
N ARG A 536 26.58 20.68 7.67
CA ARG A 536 27.77 19.78 7.50
C ARG A 536 27.27 18.39 7.05
N ARG A 537 27.53 17.93 5.82
CA ARG A 537 28.67 17.16 5.26
C ARG A 537 28.92 15.74 5.85
N ARG A 538 28.42 14.74 5.10
CA ARG A 538 28.96 13.41 4.69
C ARG A 538 29.78 12.55 5.66
N ALA A 539 29.40 11.28 5.77
CA ALA A 539 30.28 10.13 5.52
C ALA A 539 29.44 8.88 5.17
N ALA A 540 29.93 8.09 4.21
CA ALA A 540 29.32 6.85 3.74
C ALA A 540 30.08 5.66 4.35
N VAL A 541 29.37 4.62 4.77
CA VAL A 541 29.96 3.30 5.07
C VAL A 541 29.10 2.24 4.41
N LEU A 542 29.80 1.40 3.63
CA LEU A 542 29.30 0.29 2.82
C LEU A 542 29.41 -0.98 3.68
N VAL A 543 28.33 -1.73 3.89
CA VAL A 543 28.44 -3.10 4.44
C VAL A 543 27.55 -4.06 3.65
N ARG A 544 28.20 -5.17 3.27
CA ARG A 544 27.74 -6.26 2.42
C ARG A 544 26.62 -7.07 3.07
N SER A 545 25.67 -7.49 2.24
CA SER A 545 24.65 -8.49 2.52
C SER A 545 25.23 -9.90 2.62
N ARG A 546 24.71 -10.69 3.55
CA ARG A 546 24.70 -12.16 3.48
C ARG A 546 23.35 -12.64 4.02
N ALA A 547 22.52 -13.16 3.12
CA ALA A 547 21.32 -13.91 3.45
C ALA A 547 21.74 -15.34 3.81
N ALA A 548 21.16 -15.88 4.89
CA ALA A 548 21.12 -17.31 5.15
C ALA A 548 19.72 -17.64 5.67
N ALA A 549 19.00 -18.44 4.89
CA ALA A 549 17.69 -18.98 5.22
C ALA A 549 17.84 -20.15 6.18
N HIS A 550 17.00 -20.21 7.22
CA HIS A 550 16.65 -21.46 7.88
C HIS A 550 15.20 -21.42 8.36
N ALA A 551 14.41 -22.35 7.84
CA ALA A 551 13.07 -22.71 8.29
C ALA A 551 13.17 -23.66 9.50
N LEU A 552 12.22 -23.59 10.44
CA LEU A 552 11.83 -24.62 11.43
C LEU A 552 10.51 -24.19 12.13
N PRO A 553 9.76 -25.07 12.81
CA PRO A 553 8.34 -25.32 12.57
C PRO A 553 7.39 -24.80 13.67
N SER A 554 6.11 -24.82 13.32
CA SER A 554 4.92 -24.51 14.10
C SER A 554 4.89 -25.11 15.52
N ALA A 555 4.59 -24.27 16.50
CA ALA A 555 4.28 -24.67 17.88
C ALA A 555 2.79 -24.41 18.18
N GLY A 556 1.99 -25.47 18.08
CA GLY A 556 0.72 -25.57 18.77
C GLY A 556 0.95 -26.06 20.20
N ALA A 557 0.20 -25.50 21.15
CA ALA A 557 -0.30 -26.14 22.38
C ALA A 557 -0.54 -25.10 23.49
N ILE A 558 -1.69 -24.42 23.49
CA ILE A 558 -2.33 -23.95 24.73
C ILE A 558 -3.84 -24.11 24.57
N ALA A 559 -4.36 -25.28 24.90
CA ALA A 559 -5.77 -25.51 25.17
C ALA A 559 -5.89 -26.52 26.31
N ALA A 560 -6.93 -26.30 27.14
CA ALA A 560 -7.39 -27.12 28.25
C ALA A 560 -6.72 -26.91 29.62
N ALA A 561 -7.37 -26.07 30.44
CA ALA A 561 -7.41 -26.28 31.89
C ALA A 561 -8.78 -25.86 32.44
N ARG A 562 -9.68 -26.85 32.59
CA ARG A 562 -10.74 -26.86 33.60
C ARG A 562 -10.76 -28.23 34.27
N ASP A 563 -10.66 -28.18 35.59
CA ASP A 563 -11.24 -29.09 36.60
C ASP A 563 -10.61 -30.47 37.00
N VAL A 564 -10.03 -30.44 38.22
CA VAL A 564 -10.14 -31.40 39.38
C VAL A 564 -9.29 -32.72 39.29
N PRO A 565 -8.99 -33.47 40.40
CA PRO A 565 -7.82 -33.36 41.28
C PRO A 565 -6.94 -34.64 41.43
N ARG A 566 -5.81 -34.47 42.14
CA ARG A 566 -4.92 -35.46 42.81
C ARG A 566 -5.36 -36.94 42.90
N ARG A 567 -4.48 -37.87 42.47
CA ARG A 567 -3.75 -38.82 43.35
C ARG A 567 -2.72 -39.69 42.61
N ALA A 568 -1.55 -39.78 43.26
CA ALA A 568 -0.48 -40.77 43.22
C ALA A 568 -0.61 -42.03 42.33
N GLN A 569 0.46 -42.35 41.59
CA GLN A 569 1.33 -43.51 41.86
C GLN A 569 2.57 -43.53 40.91
N ARG A 570 3.74 -43.66 41.52
CA ARG A 570 5.02 -44.18 40.96
C ARG A 570 4.84 -45.69 40.59
N PRO A 571 5.78 -46.41 39.93
CA PRO A 571 7.22 -46.15 39.76
C PRO A 571 7.89 -46.63 38.42
N THR A 572 9.23 -46.54 38.40
CA THR A 572 10.26 -47.34 37.66
C THR A 572 10.38 -47.14 36.14
N GLY A 573 11.52 -46.72 35.57
CA GLY A 573 12.92 -47.16 35.80
C GLY A 573 13.24 -48.20 34.72
N GLY A 574 13.97 -47.91 33.64
CA GLY A 574 15.42 -47.73 33.56
C GLY A 574 15.94 -48.65 32.43
N GLY A 575 16.98 -48.26 31.69
CA GLY A 575 17.61 -49.15 30.70
C GLY A 575 18.44 -48.45 29.62
N CYS A 576 19.74 -48.35 29.84
CA CYS A 576 20.76 -47.87 28.90
C CYS A 576 21.28 -48.96 27.95
N GLY A 577 21.81 -48.53 26.81
CA GLY A 577 22.82 -49.21 25.98
C GLY A 577 23.09 -48.34 24.74
N GLY A 578 24.31 -47.94 24.33
CA GLY A 578 25.66 -48.40 24.63
C GLY A 578 26.32 -48.86 23.31
N GLY A 579 27.25 -48.08 22.73
CA GLY A 579 28.02 -48.51 21.55
C GLY A 579 29.03 -47.46 21.02
N ARG A 580 30.33 -47.77 21.16
CA ARG A 580 31.52 -46.98 20.75
C ARG A 580 32.13 -47.51 19.44
N ALA A 581 32.85 -46.68 18.68
CA ALA A 581 34.07 -46.99 17.89
C ALA A 581 34.60 -45.66 17.27
N ARG A 582 35.78 -45.10 17.59
CA ARG A 582 37.21 -45.44 17.37
C ARG A 582 37.86 -44.37 16.46
N ALA A 583 39.10 -43.99 16.82
CA ALA A 583 39.93 -42.92 16.30
C ALA A 583 40.90 -43.39 15.19
N ASP A 584 41.52 -42.47 14.41
CA ASP A 584 42.97 -42.10 14.45
C ASP A 584 43.32 -41.10 13.29
N PRO A 585 44.57 -40.58 13.07
CA PRO A 585 44.92 -39.18 13.34
C PRO A 585 45.67 -38.49 12.16
N ARG A 586 45.94 -37.17 12.25
CA ARG A 586 47.14 -36.51 11.65
C ARG A 586 47.22 -35.03 12.04
N GLY A 587 47.90 -34.78 13.16
CA GLY A 587 49.01 -33.82 13.29
C GLY A 587 48.84 -32.32 12.94
N ARG A 588 48.80 -31.53 14.02
CA ARG A 588 49.67 -30.36 14.35
C ARG A 588 49.08 -28.94 14.28
N SER A 589 48.99 -28.40 15.51
CA SER A 589 49.26 -27.03 16.00
C SER A 589 48.31 -25.89 15.64
N CYS A 590 47.47 -25.53 16.62
CA CYS A 590 47.04 -24.14 16.88
C CYS A 590 47.18 -23.86 18.39
N PRO A 591 47.77 -22.71 18.80
CA PRO A 591 47.85 -22.33 20.21
C PRO A 591 46.51 -21.78 20.69
N THR A 592 46.17 -22.17 21.92
CA THR A 592 45.01 -21.73 22.71
C THR A 592 45.08 -20.23 23.06
N ARG A 593 43.97 -19.50 22.87
CA ARG A 593 43.55 -18.43 23.79
C ARG A 593 42.04 -18.20 23.71
N GLY A 594 41.35 -18.77 24.70
CA GLY A 594 40.07 -18.34 25.29
C GLY A 594 38.97 -17.80 24.37
N GLY A 595 38.19 -18.69 23.78
CA GLY A 595 36.79 -18.41 23.44
C GLY A 595 35.91 -19.07 24.49
N GLY A 596 35.34 -18.28 25.40
CA GLY A 596 34.17 -18.73 26.16
C GLY A 596 32.99 -18.91 25.20
N PRO A 597 32.07 -19.84 25.44
CA PRO A 597 30.86 -19.91 24.66
C PRO A 597 30.07 -18.64 24.93
N ASP A 598 29.80 -17.87 23.87
CA ASP A 598 28.66 -16.95 23.86
C ASP A 598 27.43 -17.83 24.09
N ASP A 599 26.96 -17.87 25.34
CA ASP A 599 25.60 -18.27 25.67
C ASP A 599 24.68 -17.25 24.98
N GLY A 600 24.39 -17.53 23.71
CA GLY A 600 23.33 -16.88 22.97
C GLY A 600 22.01 -17.29 23.62
N ASP A 601 21.63 -16.56 24.67
CA ASP A 601 20.36 -16.65 25.37
C ASP A 601 19.25 -16.36 24.34
N GLY A 602 18.82 -17.43 23.67
CA GLY A 602 17.83 -17.49 22.58
C GLY A 602 16.41 -17.23 23.06
N ARG A 603 16.25 -16.31 24.01
CA ARG A 603 14.94 -15.78 24.42
C ARG A 603 14.39 -14.98 23.25
N LEU A 604 13.16 -15.27 22.86
CA LEU A 604 12.36 -14.42 21.97
C LEU A 604 12.08 -13.10 22.70
N ARG A 605 12.11 -11.95 22.02
CA ARG A 605 12.15 -10.66 22.72
C ARG A 605 11.05 -9.76 22.17
N VAL A 606 10.02 -9.61 23.00
CA VAL A 606 8.87 -8.72 22.86
C VAL A 606 7.66 -9.37 22.17
N GLY A 607 6.59 -9.57 22.94
CA GLY A 607 5.26 -9.94 22.45
C GLY A 607 4.40 -8.69 22.22
N VAL A 608 3.82 -8.55 21.03
CA VAL A 608 3.02 -7.37 20.67
C VAL A 608 1.61 -7.79 20.35
N VAL A 609 0.67 -7.36 21.17
CA VAL A 609 -0.75 -7.57 20.92
C VAL A 609 -1.29 -6.39 20.13
N HIS A 610 -1.66 -6.62 18.89
CA HIS A 610 -2.32 -5.64 18.06
C HIS A 610 -3.85 -5.79 18.15
N THR A 611 -4.56 -4.70 18.43
CA THR A 611 -6.03 -4.70 18.46
C THR A 611 -6.58 -4.37 17.08
N ALA A 612 -7.33 -5.30 16.48
CA ALA A 612 -8.02 -5.02 15.23
C ALA A 612 -9.19 -4.05 15.50
N LEU A 613 -9.20 -2.93 14.79
CA LEU A 613 -10.10 -1.78 14.99
C LEU A 613 -11.58 -2.15 15.09
N GLY A 614 -12.05 -2.37 16.30
CA GLY A 614 -13.43 -2.20 16.74
C GLY A 614 -13.44 -1.08 17.76
N ARG A 615 -14.18 0.01 17.50
CA ARG A 615 -14.22 1.23 18.31
C ARG A 615 -14.12 0.98 19.82
N ALA A 616 -12.97 1.28 20.38
CA ALA A 616 -12.79 1.58 21.80
C ALA A 616 -12.39 3.05 21.90
N HIS A 617 -13.36 3.94 21.70
CA HIS A 617 -13.22 5.34 22.09
C HIS A 617 -13.93 5.49 23.45
N GLY A 618 -13.13 5.49 24.51
CA GLY A 618 -13.51 5.91 25.85
C GLY A 618 -12.55 6.99 26.30
#